data_AF-A0A5Y9KZ55-F1
#
_entry.id   AF-A0A5Y9KZ55-F1
#
_cell.length_a   1.000
_cell.length_b   1.000
_cell.length_c   1.000
_cell.angle_alpha   90.00
_cell.angle_beta   90.00
_cell.angle_gamma   90.00
#
_symmetry.space_group_name_H-M   'P 1'
#
loop_
_entity.id
_entity.type
_entity.pdbx_description
1 polymer ?
#
loop_
_entity_poly.entity_id
_entity_poly.type
_entity_poly.pdbx_seq_one_letter_code
_entity_poly.pdbx_strand_id
1 'polypeptide(L)'
;TNSPNYDISSEFKNSIYTLKYKQVDLSTDTAYGYSVDKDGYMGSDFNKAAGLPEDFKIHKSTLDEIERVTEYNVSDIREYLGVDKYYSNIDMAETIKQYYNLFSNALSQSFPSDKTSFSEADINSMPSGYAVGGDKCMNFNDPNNRMNITHLKDFSGALVSNVYQTSEQAEKADDLWADSGNMINGLKPETLGLSLEEIKNVSQAKYECDFKPDMSFYPKNEDGTYTKEALFMSFLKSQGGQPVESPKTTLNPKVEAYNTAMAKESFSTTSVDLTDIMTGKVDFASLLKYELDRGRIAGELYMYEKGMSPKQALGNWALDVEIKQALANGWKASSESINSYVGSIMDRLNNLIGQTRV
;
A
#
# COMPACT_ATOMS: atom_id res chain seq x y z
N THR A 1 38.05 1.20 -32.26
CA THR A 1 36.84 0.96 -33.07
C THR A 1 35.64 1.28 -32.19
N ASN A 2 34.97 2.41 -32.42
CA ASN A 2 33.76 2.76 -31.68
C ASN A 2 32.62 1.90 -32.22
N SER A 3 32.19 0.91 -31.44
CA SER A 3 30.95 0.20 -31.75
C SER A 3 29.79 1.18 -31.71
N PRO A 4 28.90 1.20 -32.71
CA PRO A 4 27.68 1.99 -32.64
C PRO A 4 26.82 1.43 -31.51
N ASN A 5 26.56 2.24 -30.49
CA ASN A 5 25.57 1.94 -29.47
C ASN A 5 24.20 2.17 -30.12
N TYR A 6 23.64 1.14 -30.76
CA TYR A 6 22.30 1.20 -31.32
C TYR A 6 21.31 1.25 -30.17
N ASP A 7 20.74 2.42 -29.92
CA ASP A 7 19.63 2.58 -29.00
C ASP A 7 18.40 1.92 -29.65
N ILE A 8 18.09 0.71 -29.20
CA ILE A 8 16.97 -0.09 -29.69
C ILE A 8 15.68 0.59 -29.20
N SER A 9 14.79 0.96 -30.13
CA SER A 9 13.54 1.66 -29.78
C SER A 9 12.68 0.84 -28.81
N SER A 10 11.94 1.54 -27.95
CA SER A 10 10.99 0.94 -27.00
C SER A 10 9.98 0.01 -27.69
N GLU A 11 9.50 0.39 -28.89
CA GLU A 11 8.58 -0.43 -29.70
C GLU A 11 9.19 -1.79 -30.10
N PHE A 12 10.48 -1.82 -30.43
CA PHE A 12 11.16 -3.07 -30.79
C PHE A 12 11.38 -3.93 -29.55
N LYS A 13 11.76 -3.34 -28.41
CA LYS A 13 11.89 -4.06 -27.13
C LYS A 13 10.56 -4.66 -26.67
N ASN A 14 9.46 -3.89 -26.78
CA ASN A 14 8.11 -4.35 -26.51
C ASN A 14 7.70 -5.51 -27.45
N SER A 15 8.07 -5.45 -28.73
CA SER A 15 7.77 -6.53 -29.70
C SER A 15 8.50 -7.83 -29.38
N ILE A 16 9.77 -7.76 -28.96
CA ILE A 16 10.55 -8.93 -28.51
C ILE A 16 9.98 -9.50 -27.22
N TYR A 17 9.54 -8.63 -26.30
CA TYR A 17 8.85 -9.02 -25.06
C TYR A 17 7.62 -9.89 -25.38
N THR A 18 6.68 -9.37 -26.20
CA THR A 18 5.46 -10.09 -26.57
C THR A 18 5.75 -11.42 -27.28
N LEU A 19 6.80 -11.50 -28.11
CA LEU A 19 7.18 -12.75 -28.78
C LEU A 19 7.80 -13.79 -27.86
N LYS A 20 8.59 -13.37 -26.85
CA LYS A 20 9.18 -14.29 -25.86
C LYS A 20 8.13 -14.89 -24.93
N TYR A 21 7.07 -14.13 -24.61
CA TYR A 21 6.11 -14.51 -23.59
C TYR A 21 4.73 -14.95 -24.12
N LYS A 22 4.55 -14.99 -25.46
CA LYS A 22 3.33 -15.47 -26.11
C LYS A 22 2.96 -16.88 -25.60
N GLN A 23 1.88 -16.96 -24.83
CA GLN A 23 1.46 -18.19 -24.17
C GLN A 23 0.74 -19.10 -25.18
N VAL A 24 1.12 -20.38 -25.22
CA VAL A 24 0.40 -21.41 -25.99
C VAL A 24 -0.29 -22.30 -24.96
N ASP A 25 -1.60 -22.12 -24.82
CA ASP A 25 -2.43 -22.84 -23.84
C ASP A 25 -2.60 -24.31 -24.30
N LEU A 26 -1.76 -25.20 -23.76
CA LEU A 26 -1.80 -26.65 -24.03
C LEU A 26 -1.75 -27.50 -22.74
N SER A 27 -1.91 -26.90 -21.57
CA SER A 27 -1.76 -27.58 -20.28
C SER A 27 -3.11 -27.96 -19.65
N THR A 28 -3.16 -29.10 -18.94
CA THR A 28 -4.31 -29.57 -18.15
C THR A 28 -4.20 -29.26 -16.66
N ASP A 29 -3.06 -28.73 -16.21
CA ASP A 29 -2.83 -28.44 -14.80
C ASP A 29 -3.56 -27.17 -14.38
N THR A 30 -4.10 -27.17 -13.15
CA THR A 30 -4.84 -26.03 -12.61
C THR A 30 -4.34 -25.64 -11.22
N ALA A 31 -4.40 -24.35 -10.92
CA ALA A 31 -4.16 -23.80 -9.59
C ALA A 31 -5.16 -22.67 -9.32
N TYR A 32 -5.70 -22.63 -8.11
CA TYR A 32 -6.69 -21.62 -7.69
C TYR A 32 -7.90 -21.50 -8.63
N GLY A 33 -8.23 -22.57 -9.38
CA GLY A 33 -9.33 -22.61 -10.34
C GLY A 33 -9.00 -22.14 -11.77
N TYR A 34 -7.72 -21.93 -12.10
CA TYR A 34 -7.27 -21.44 -13.40
C TYR A 34 -6.22 -22.34 -14.02
N SER A 35 -6.02 -22.27 -15.35
CA SER A 35 -4.99 -23.05 -16.03
C SER A 35 -3.57 -22.61 -15.63
N VAL A 36 -2.64 -23.55 -15.67
CA VAL A 36 -1.21 -23.35 -15.39
C VAL A 36 -0.41 -24.01 -16.49
N ASP A 37 0.51 -23.29 -17.12
CA ASP A 37 1.35 -23.88 -18.17
C ASP A 37 2.43 -24.83 -17.62
N LYS A 38 3.12 -25.53 -18.51
CA LYS A 38 4.12 -26.54 -18.16
C LYS A 38 5.30 -25.99 -17.34
N ASP A 39 5.53 -24.68 -17.37
CA ASP A 39 6.62 -24.01 -16.68
C ASP A 39 6.13 -23.39 -15.36
N GLY A 40 4.86 -23.63 -14.99
CA GLY A 40 4.26 -23.20 -13.73
C GLY A 40 3.67 -21.79 -13.75
N TYR A 41 3.61 -21.12 -14.91
CA TYR A 41 2.97 -19.81 -15.02
C TYR A 41 1.46 -19.93 -15.16
N MET A 42 0.74 -19.03 -14.51
CA MET A 42 -0.72 -18.90 -14.63
C MET A 42 -1.11 -18.62 -16.09
N GLY A 43 -2.20 -19.23 -16.53
CA GLY A 43 -2.68 -19.17 -17.90
C GLY A 43 -3.47 -17.92 -18.25
N SER A 44 -3.92 -17.88 -19.50
CA SER A 44 -4.65 -16.75 -20.08
C SER A 44 -6.00 -16.48 -19.39
N ASP A 45 -6.62 -17.52 -18.84
CA ASP A 45 -7.87 -17.44 -18.07
C ASP A 45 -7.69 -16.71 -16.73
N PHE A 46 -6.56 -16.95 -16.03
CA PHE A 46 -6.17 -16.20 -14.85
C PHE A 46 -5.90 -14.73 -15.20
N ASN A 47 -5.09 -14.47 -16.24
CA ASN A 47 -4.78 -13.11 -16.66
C ASN A 47 -6.05 -12.32 -16.98
N LYS A 48 -7.00 -12.94 -17.69
CA LYS A 48 -8.30 -12.34 -17.98
C LYS A 48 -9.11 -12.06 -16.73
N ALA A 49 -9.16 -12.98 -15.77
CA ALA A 49 -9.87 -12.79 -14.51
C ALA A 49 -9.23 -11.69 -13.63
N ALA A 50 -7.90 -11.62 -13.64
CA ALA A 50 -7.12 -10.64 -12.90
C ALA A 50 -6.96 -9.29 -13.64
N GLY A 51 -7.49 -9.14 -14.86
CA GLY A 51 -7.36 -7.91 -15.65
C GLY A 51 -5.92 -7.60 -16.09
N LEU A 52 -5.07 -8.61 -16.20
CA LEU A 52 -3.67 -8.48 -16.60
C LEU A 52 -3.54 -8.48 -18.13
N PRO A 53 -2.46 -7.89 -18.70
CA PRO A 53 -2.08 -8.11 -20.09
C PRO A 53 -1.96 -9.60 -20.40
N GLU A 54 -2.30 -10.00 -21.63
CA GLU A 54 -2.33 -11.40 -22.04
C GLU A 54 -0.96 -12.10 -21.85
N ASP A 55 0.12 -11.38 -22.10
CA ASP A 55 1.50 -11.86 -21.98
C ASP A 55 2.13 -11.65 -20.60
N PHE A 56 1.40 -11.04 -19.65
CA PHE A 56 1.92 -10.80 -18.30
C PHE A 56 2.10 -12.13 -17.55
N LYS A 57 3.26 -12.32 -16.94
CA LYS A 57 3.60 -13.61 -16.30
C LYS A 57 3.46 -13.54 -14.79
N ILE A 58 2.67 -14.45 -14.22
CA ILE A 58 2.63 -14.76 -12.79
C ILE A 58 2.94 -16.23 -12.63
N HIS A 59 4.00 -16.58 -11.91
CA HIS A 59 4.28 -17.97 -11.57
C HIS A 59 3.42 -18.40 -10.38
N LYS A 60 2.92 -19.64 -10.38
CA LYS A 60 2.06 -20.20 -9.33
C LYS A 60 2.68 -20.05 -7.94
N SER A 61 3.99 -20.19 -7.81
CA SER A 61 4.68 -20.06 -6.51
C SER A 61 4.48 -18.69 -5.85
N THR A 62 4.22 -17.63 -6.63
CA THR A 62 3.87 -16.31 -6.08
C THR A 62 2.54 -16.36 -5.36
N LEU A 63 1.54 -17.06 -5.91
CA LEU A 63 0.23 -17.24 -5.27
C LEU A 63 0.31 -18.18 -4.07
N ASP A 64 1.12 -19.24 -4.16
CA ASP A 64 1.39 -20.14 -3.04
C ASP A 64 2.04 -19.39 -1.87
N GLU A 65 2.94 -18.46 -2.15
CA GLU A 65 3.59 -17.64 -1.14
C GLU A 65 2.62 -16.64 -0.49
N ILE A 66 1.66 -16.09 -1.26
CA ILE A 66 0.54 -15.30 -0.71
C ILE A 66 -0.26 -16.17 0.27
N GLU A 67 -0.68 -17.38 -0.12
CA GLU A 67 -1.42 -18.28 0.79
C GLU A 67 -0.61 -18.59 2.06
N ARG A 68 0.69 -18.89 1.91
CA ARG A 68 1.59 -19.20 3.02
C ARG A 68 1.67 -18.05 4.03
N VAL A 69 1.99 -16.85 3.58
CA VAL A 69 2.16 -15.68 4.48
C VAL A 69 0.84 -15.28 5.12
N THR A 70 -0.25 -15.38 4.37
CA THR A 70 -1.61 -15.12 4.85
C THR A 70 -1.96 -16.02 6.02
N GLU A 71 -1.81 -17.33 5.86
CA GLU A 71 -2.16 -18.32 6.88
C GLU A 71 -1.20 -18.28 8.08
N TYR A 72 0.07 -17.90 7.86
CA TYR A 72 1.03 -17.68 8.95
C TYR A 72 0.60 -16.50 9.85
N ASN A 73 0.20 -15.37 9.26
CA ASN A 73 -0.14 -14.14 9.98
C ASN A 73 -1.38 -14.27 10.88
N VAL A 74 -2.15 -15.33 10.70
CA VAL A 74 -3.38 -15.63 11.44
C VAL A 74 -3.28 -16.96 12.21
N SER A 75 -2.07 -17.49 12.39
CA SER A 75 -1.84 -18.77 13.09
C SER A 75 -2.33 -18.75 14.54
N ASP A 76 -2.04 -17.68 15.30
CA ASP A 76 -2.48 -17.54 16.68
C ASP A 76 -4.01 -17.60 16.83
N ILE A 77 -4.74 -16.89 15.97
CA ILE A 77 -6.20 -16.87 16.00
C ILE A 77 -6.80 -18.20 15.52
N ARG A 78 -6.14 -18.88 14.57
CA ARG A 78 -6.53 -20.22 14.14
C ARG A 78 -6.40 -21.24 15.26
N GLU A 79 -5.27 -21.22 15.98
CA GLU A 79 -5.03 -22.09 17.13
C GLU A 79 -6.06 -21.82 18.23
N TYR A 80 -6.27 -20.55 18.58
CA TYR A 80 -7.25 -20.13 19.57
C TYR A 80 -8.68 -20.61 19.26
N LEU A 81 -9.10 -20.53 18.00
CA LEU A 81 -10.44 -20.95 17.56
C LEU A 81 -10.54 -22.45 17.23
N GLY A 82 -9.42 -23.18 17.25
CA GLY A 82 -9.35 -24.58 16.86
C GLY A 82 -9.82 -24.81 15.42
N VAL A 83 -9.24 -24.08 14.47
CA VAL A 83 -9.52 -24.20 13.03
C VAL A 83 -8.26 -24.46 12.21
N ASP A 84 -8.38 -25.31 11.19
CA ASP A 84 -7.25 -25.72 10.35
C ASP A 84 -6.86 -24.68 9.29
N LYS A 85 -7.79 -23.80 8.90
CA LYS A 85 -7.54 -22.68 7.98
C LYS A 85 -8.35 -21.48 8.43
N TYR A 86 -7.78 -20.29 8.25
CA TYR A 86 -8.47 -19.04 8.53
C TYR A 86 -9.39 -18.66 7.37
N TYR A 87 -8.91 -18.82 6.13
CA TYR A 87 -9.68 -18.57 4.92
C TYR A 87 -10.24 -19.89 4.38
N SER A 88 -11.52 -19.92 4.03
CA SER A 88 -12.11 -21.01 3.25
C SER A 88 -11.85 -20.84 1.75
N ASN A 89 -11.70 -19.60 1.30
CA ASN A 89 -11.27 -19.27 -0.06
C ASN A 89 -10.57 -17.91 -0.10
N ILE A 90 -9.52 -17.78 -0.91
CA ILE A 90 -8.89 -16.51 -1.24
C ILE A 90 -9.11 -16.25 -2.73
N ASP A 91 -9.68 -15.10 -3.07
CA ASP A 91 -9.83 -14.69 -4.47
C ASP A 91 -8.48 -14.18 -5.02
N MET A 92 -7.63 -15.12 -5.46
CA MET A 92 -6.29 -14.81 -5.95
C MET A 92 -6.31 -13.91 -7.18
N ALA A 93 -7.29 -14.10 -8.09
CA ALA A 93 -7.41 -13.27 -9.28
C ALA A 93 -7.79 -11.83 -8.92
N GLU A 94 -8.77 -11.62 -8.03
CA GLU A 94 -9.13 -10.26 -7.58
C GLU A 94 -8.01 -9.62 -6.74
N THR A 95 -7.29 -10.41 -5.95
CA THR A 95 -6.10 -9.95 -5.20
C THR A 95 -5.03 -9.41 -6.15
N ILE A 96 -4.64 -10.18 -7.16
CA ILE A 96 -3.65 -9.73 -8.14
C ILE A 96 -4.19 -8.55 -8.96
N LYS A 97 -5.48 -8.53 -9.31
CA LYS A 97 -6.10 -7.43 -10.06
C LYS A 97 -5.99 -6.10 -9.35
N GLN A 98 -6.39 -6.02 -8.09
CA GLN A 98 -6.38 -4.75 -7.37
C GLN A 98 -4.94 -4.26 -7.16
N TYR A 99 -4.01 -5.15 -6.83
CA TYR A 99 -2.59 -4.79 -6.77
C TYR A 99 -2.03 -4.33 -8.12
N TYR A 100 -2.33 -5.03 -9.21
CA TYR A 100 -1.84 -4.67 -10.53
C TYR A 100 -2.40 -3.33 -11.01
N ASN A 101 -3.65 -3.01 -10.67
CA ASN A 101 -4.26 -1.72 -10.97
C ASN A 101 -3.56 -0.58 -10.25
N LEU A 102 -3.31 -0.72 -8.94
CA LEU A 102 -2.59 0.29 -8.16
C LEU A 102 -1.13 0.44 -8.64
N PHE A 103 -0.45 -0.69 -8.87
CA PHE A 103 0.90 -0.71 -9.44
C PHE A 103 0.97 -0.02 -10.80
N SER A 104 0.03 -0.33 -11.70
CA SER A 104 -0.03 0.28 -13.04
C SER A 104 -0.33 1.77 -12.96
N ASN A 105 -1.21 2.19 -12.04
CA ASN A 105 -1.50 3.59 -11.79
C ASN A 105 -0.28 4.35 -11.26
N ALA A 106 0.50 3.75 -10.35
CA ALA A 106 1.76 4.31 -9.87
C ALA A 106 2.81 4.43 -10.98
N LEU A 107 3.06 3.37 -11.75
CA LEU A 107 4.02 3.41 -12.86
C LEU A 107 3.65 4.45 -13.92
N SER A 108 2.35 4.62 -14.18
CA SER A 108 1.87 5.60 -15.17
C SER A 108 2.16 7.06 -14.80
N GLN A 109 2.54 7.34 -13.55
CA GLN A 109 2.96 8.68 -13.12
C GLN A 109 4.34 9.07 -13.65
N SER A 110 5.17 8.09 -14.03
CA SER A 110 6.55 8.32 -14.48
C SER A 110 6.83 7.82 -15.90
N PHE A 111 6.05 6.84 -16.37
CA PHE A 111 6.31 6.17 -17.64
C PHE A 111 5.04 5.99 -18.48
N PRO A 112 5.17 5.87 -19.81
CA PRO A 112 4.10 5.38 -20.66
C PRO A 112 3.60 4.01 -20.20
N SER A 113 2.29 3.78 -20.31
CA SER A 113 1.62 2.57 -19.81
C SER A 113 2.08 1.27 -20.49
N ASP A 114 2.64 1.38 -21.70
CA ASP A 114 3.15 0.29 -22.51
C ASP A 114 4.66 0.00 -22.29
N LYS A 115 5.34 0.72 -21.38
CA LYS A 115 6.73 0.41 -21.02
C LYS A 115 6.78 -0.92 -20.24
N THR A 116 7.56 -1.87 -20.74
CA THR A 116 7.73 -3.22 -20.16
C THR A 116 9.13 -3.52 -19.64
N SER A 117 10.10 -2.63 -19.89
CA SER A 117 11.52 -2.79 -19.57
C SER A 117 12.07 -1.54 -18.89
N PHE A 118 12.78 -1.73 -17.77
CA PHE A 118 13.22 -0.68 -16.86
C PHE A 118 14.71 -0.81 -16.55
N SER A 119 15.48 0.20 -16.94
CA SER A 119 16.89 0.33 -16.55
C SER A 119 17.03 0.79 -15.10
N GLU A 120 18.24 0.66 -14.52
CA GLU A 120 18.49 1.27 -13.19
C GLU A 120 18.32 2.79 -13.22
N ALA A 121 18.59 3.45 -14.35
CA ALA A 121 18.34 4.87 -14.52
C ALA A 121 16.84 5.20 -14.51
N ASP A 122 16.00 4.39 -15.16
CA ASP A 122 14.54 4.53 -15.07
C ASP A 122 14.08 4.41 -13.61
N ILE A 123 14.51 3.35 -12.90
CA ILE A 123 14.10 3.13 -11.50
C ILE A 123 14.58 4.26 -10.59
N ASN A 124 15.82 4.74 -10.75
CA ASN A 124 16.34 5.87 -9.98
C ASN A 124 15.67 7.21 -10.32
N SER A 125 14.93 7.30 -11.42
CA SER A 125 14.13 8.47 -11.78
C SER A 125 12.71 8.45 -11.21
N MET A 126 12.30 7.36 -10.56
CA MET A 126 10.98 7.28 -9.95
C MET A 126 10.86 8.27 -8.78
N PRO A 127 9.64 8.76 -8.51
CA PRO A 127 9.32 9.59 -7.35
C PRO A 127 9.83 9.01 -6.05
N SER A 128 10.20 9.89 -5.12
CA SER A 128 10.59 9.52 -3.75
C SER A 128 9.42 8.96 -2.92
N GLY A 129 8.17 9.17 -3.36
CA GLY A 129 7.01 8.50 -2.79
C GLY A 129 5.70 8.86 -3.49
N TYR A 130 4.67 8.10 -3.15
CA TYR A 130 3.31 8.23 -3.65
C TYR A 130 2.36 8.32 -2.46
N ALA A 131 1.35 9.17 -2.58
CA ALA A 131 0.23 9.18 -1.67
C ALA A 131 -0.92 8.43 -2.33
N VAL A 132 -1.44 7.41 -1.66
CA VAL A 132 -2.53 6.56 -2.15
C VAL A 132 -3.80 6.92 -1.40
N GLY A 133 -4.88 7.19 -2.12
CA GLY A 133 -6.19 7.45 -1.54
C GLY A 133 -7.27 6.59 -2.18
N GLY A 134 -8.43 6.50 -1.53
CA GLY A 134 -9.58 5.75 -2.01
C GLY A 134 -9.53 4.24 -1.72
N ASP A 135 -8.44 3.75 -1.13
CA ASP A 135 -8.43 2.44 -0.48
C ASP A 135 -9.36 2.46 0.74
N LYS A 136 -9.93 1.30 1.06
CA LYS A 136 -10.77 1.13 2.25
C LYS A 136 -10.20 0.05 3.13
N CYS A 137 -10.47 0.18 4.42
CA CYS A 137 -10.12 -0.80 5.42
C CYS A 137 -11.22 -0.86 6.49
N MET A 138 -10.90 -1.43 7.65
CA MET A 138 -11.80 -1.44 8.80
C MET A 138 -12.27 -0.01 9.15
N ASN A 139 -13.59 0.14 9.27
CA ASN A 139 -14.25 1.35 9.73
C ASN A 139 -15.46 0.93 10.56
N PHE A 140 -15.29 0.90 11.88
CA PHE A 140 -16.34 0.49 12.82
C PHE A 140 -17.47 1.52 12.95
N ASN A 141 -17.36 2.71 12.35
CA ASN A 141 -18.49 3.64 12.24
C ASN A 141 -19.51 3.21 11.17
N ASP A 142 -19.10 2.36 10.21
CA ASP A 142 -20.01 1.72 9.26
C ASP A 142 -20.23 0.25 9.69
N PRO A 143 -21.35 -0.07 10.34
CA PRO A 143 -21.62 -1.43 10.80
C PRO A 143 -21.79 -2.44 9.65
N ASN A 144 -22.01 -1.97 8.42
CA ASN A 144 -22.14 -2.83 7.24
C ASN A 144 -20.81 -3.04 6.51
N ASN A 145 -19.72 -2.41 6.98
CA ASN A 145 -18.41 -2.57 6.36
C ASN A 145 -17.87 -3.99 6.60
N ARG A 146 -17.83 -4.79 5.53
CA ARG A 146 -17.33 -6.18 5.55
C ARG A 146 -15.88 -6.28 6.01
N MET A 147 -15.07 -5.25 5.78
CA MET A 147 -13.67 -5.21 6.20
C MET A 147 -13.52 -5.23 7.73
N ASN A 148 -14.55 -4.83 8.48
CA ASN A 148 -14.60 -5.01 9.95
C ASN A 148 -14.58 -6.50 10.36
N ILE A 149 -14.95 -7.39 9.45
CA ILE A 149 -15.00 -8.84 9.67
C ILE A 149 -13.82 -9.53 8.99
N THR A 150 -13.47 -9.15 7.76
CA THR A 150 -12.39 -9.80 6.99
C THR A 150 -11.00 -9.32 7.39
N HIS A 151 -10.91 -8.10 7.91
CA HIS A 151 -9.66 -7.38 8.20
C HIS A 151 -8.79 -7.16 6.95
N LEU A 152 -9.37 -7.27 5.75
CA LEU A 152 -8.67 -7.05 4.49
C LEU A 152 -8.78 -5.59 4.06
N LYS A 153 -7.79 -5.13 3.29
CA LYS A 153 -7.86 -3.86 2.57
C LYS A 153 -8.61 -4.06 1.25
N ASP A 154 -9.38 -3.06 0.85
CA ASP A 154 -9.99 -2.96 -0.48
C ASP A 154 -9.27 -1.87 -1.28
N PHE A 155 -8.50 -2.28 -2.28
CA PHE A 155 -7.82 -1.39 -3.20
C PHE A 155 -8.58 -1.17 -4.51
N SER A 156 -9.82 -1.63 -4.64
CA SER A 156 -10.60 -1.51 -5.88
C SER A 156 -10.87 -0.05 -6.29
N GLY A 157 -10.91 0.87 -5.32
CA GLY A 157 -11.00 2.31 -5.53
C GLY A 157 -9.69 3.08 -5.30
N ALA A 158 -8.59 2.38 -5.01
CA ALA A 158 -7.32 3.00 -4.66
C ALA A 158 -6.59 3.55 -5.88
N LEU A 159 -6.12 4.79 -5.76
CA LEU A 159 -5.36 5.49 -6.79
C LEU A 159 -4.30 6.37 -6.13
N VAL A 160 -3.21 6.62 -6.85
CA VAL A 160 -2.25 7.67 -6.52
C VAL A 160 -2.96 9.01 -6.60
N SER A 161 -3.06 9.70 -5.48
CA SER A 161 -3.64 11.04 -5.38
C SER A 161 -2.57 12.13 -5.50
N ASN A 162 -1.35 11.83 -5.06
CA ASN A 162 -0.22 12.76 -5.07
C ASN A 162 1.11 12.02 -5.32
N VAL A 163 2.04 12.71 -5.96
CA VAL A 163 3.39 12.22 -6.26
C VAL A 163 4.41 13.13 -5.57
N TYR A 164 5.27 12.55 -4.74
CA TYR A 164 6.37 13.23 -4.07
C TYR A 164 7.65 12.97 -4.85
N GLN A 165 8.00 13.89 -5.75
CA GLN A 165 9.12 13.70 -6.67
C GLN A 165 10.46 13.65 -5.94
N THR A 166 10.65 14.50 -4.92
CA THR A 166 11.90 14.61 -4.18
C THR A 166 11.78 14.10 -2.75
N SER A 167 12.91 13.71 -2.15
CA SER A 167 12.96 13.27 -0.76
C SER A 167 12.48 14.36 0.20
N GLU A 168 12.71 15.64 -0.11
CA GLU A 168 12.21 16.77 0.68
C GLU A 168 10.67 16.86 0.65
N GLN A 169 10.04 16.60 -0.49
CA GLN A 169 8.57 16.58 -0.57
C GLN A 169 7.98 15.41 0.22
N ALA A 170 8.58 14.23 0.11
CA ALA A 170 8.18 13.06 0.88
C ALA A 170 8.36 13.30 2.39
N GLU A 171 9.50 13.85 2.82
CA GLU A 171 9.77 14.17 4.22
C GLU A 171 8.74 15.17 4.77
N LYS A 172 8.44 16.25 4.04
CA LYS A 172 7.41 17.22 4.42
C LYS A 172 6.02 16.59 4.54
N ALA A 173 5.68 15.66 3.64
CA ALA A 173 4.40 14.95 3.67
C ALA A 173 4.29 14.04 4.90
N ASP A 174 5.35 13.28 5.19
CA ASP A 174 5.41 12.39 6.36
C ASP A 174 5.41 13.19 7.67
N ASP A 175 6.12 14.32 7.72
CA ASP A 175 6.09 15.25 8.86
C ASP A 175 4.70 15.83 9.07
N LEU A 176 4.05 16.30 8.01
CA LEU A 176 2.71 16.87 8.09
C LEU A 176 1.67 15.82 8.49
N TRP A 177 1.80 14.59 8.00
CA TRP A 177 0.96 13.48 8.40
C TRP A 177 1.08 13.22 9.91
N ALA A 178 2.30 13.12 10.44
CA ALA A 178 2.56 12.96 11.87
C ALA A 178 2.05 14.15 12.69
N ASP A 179 2.34 15.37 12.24
CA ASP A 179 1.89 16.60 12.90
C ASP A 179 0.38 16.74 12.89
N SER A 180 -0.33 16.13 11.94
CA SER A 180 -1.80 16.09 11.90
C SER A 180 -2.43 15.06 12.87
N GLY A 181 -1.63 14.44 13.74
CA GLY A 181 -2.07 13.32 14.58
C GLY A 181 -2.46 12.09 13.75
N ASN A 182 -1.82 11.91 12.59
CA ASN A 182 -2.10 10.84 11.63
C ASN A 182 -3.55 10.87 11.10
N MET A 183 -4.24 12.01 11.17
CA MET A 183 -5.66 12.10 10.81
C MET A 183 -5.92 12.14 9.30
N ILE A 184 -4.90 12.44 8.48
CA ILE A 184 -5.04 12.58 7.03
C ILE A 184 -4.60 11.28 6.34
N ASN A 185 -5.56 10.40 6.04
CA ASN A 185 -5.31 9.18 5.28
C ASN A 185 -4.88 9.53 3.85
N GLY A 186 -3.88 8.80 3.34
CA GLY A 186 -3.36 9.03 1.99
C GLY A 186 -2.49 10.27 1.82
N LEU A 187 -2.00 10.88 2.91
CA LEU A 187 -0.94 11.89 2.87
C LEU A 187 0.45 11.31 3.08
N LYS A 188 0.54 10.19 3.80
CA LYS A 188 1.83 9.55 4.09
C LYS A 188 2.48 9.07 2.78
N PRO A 189 3.75 9.41 2.51
CA PRO A 189 4.45 8.93 1.33
C PRO A 189 4.75 7.43 1.42
N GLU A 190 4.44 6.68 0.36
CA GLU A 190 4.82 5.28 0.18
C GLU A 190 5.74 5.13 -1.03
N THR A 191 6.83 4.38 -0.90
CA THR A 191 7.71 4.03 -2.04
C THR A 191 7.07 3.01 -2.98
N LEU A 192 6.06 2.29 -2.49
CA LEU A 192 5.37 1.19 -3.18
C LEU A 192 6.33 0.09 -3.69
N GLY A 193 7.49 -0.08 -3.05
CA GLY A 193 8.50 -1.06 -3.47
C GLY A 193 9.19 -0.72 -4.78
N LEU A 194 9.08 0.54 -5.25
CA LEU A 194 9.56 0.96 -6.56
C LEU A 194 10.95 1.61 -6.53
N SER A 195 11.69 1.51 -5.41
CA SER A 195 13.11 1.90 -5.38
C SER A 195 14.04 0.77 -5.83
N LEU A 196 15.23 1.14 -6.31
CA LEU A 196 16.24 0.17 -6.74
C LEU A 196 16.70 -0.76 -5.61
N GLU A 197 16.74 -0.26 -4.38
CA GLU A 197 17.09 -1.04 -3.19
C GLU A 197 16.02 -2.10 -2.89
N GLU A 198 14.74 -1.71 -2.89
CA GLU A 198 13.63 -2.64 -2.65
C GLU A 198 13.56 -3.73 -3.71
N ILE A 199 13.71 -3.38 -5.00
CA ILE A 199 13.73 -4.32 -6.12
C ILE A 199 14.89 -5.32 -6.01
N LYS A 200 16.05 -4.91 -5.48
CA LYS A 200 17.20 -5.81 -5.24
C LYS A 200 16.96 -6.76 -4.06
N ASN A 201 16.08 -6.40 -3.13
CA ASN A 201 15.85 -7.13 -1.89
C ASN A 201 14.57 -7.97 -1.90
N VAL A 202 13.92 -8.14 -3.07
CA VAL A 202 12.61 -8.83 -3.15
C VAL A 202 12.64 -10.24 -2.56
N SER A 203 13.71 -10.99 -2.83
CA SER A 203 13.89 -12.36 -2.35
C SER A 203 14.43 -12.47 -0.91
N GLN A 204 14.69 -11.35 -0.23
CA GLN A 204 15.13 -11.35 1.16
C GLN A 204 13.92 -11.43 2.10
N ALA A 205 13.99 -12.29 3.11
CA ALA A 205 13.04 -12.36 4.20
C ALA A 205 13.81 -12.26 5.51
N LYS A 206 13.32 -11.41 6.42
CA LYS A 206 13.84 -11.25 7.78
C LYS A 206 13.08 -12.17 8.74
N TYR A 207 11.79 -12.39 8.51
CA TYR A 207 10.91 -13.19 9.34
C TYR A 207 10.09 -14.18 8.51
N GLU A 208 9.54 -15.21 9.15
CA GLU A 208 8.66 -16.18 8.49
C GLU A 208 7.35 -15.55 7.99
N CYS A 209 6.88 -14.48 8.63
CA CYS A 209 5.74 -13.67 8.18
C CYS A 209 6.06 -12.76 6.99
N ASP A 210 7.29 -12.72 6.48
CA ASP A 210 7.60 -11.89 5.33
C ASP A 210 7.22 -12.61 4.03
N PHE A 211 6.54 -11.88 3.14
CA PHE A 211 6.31 -12.33 1.77
C PHE A 211 7.63 -12.36 0.98
N LYS A 212 7.96 -13.52 0.42
CA LYS A 212 9.21 -13.75 -0.33
C LYS A 212 8.93 -14.52 -1.62
N PRO A 213 8.58 -13.82 -2.72
CA PRO A 213 8.34 -14.49 -3.99
C PRO A 213 9.66 -15.01 -4.59
N ASP A 214 9.56 -16.09 -5.37
CA ASP A 214 10.72 -16.67 -6.06
C ASP A 214 11.07 -15.86 -7.31
N MET A 215 12.08 -14.99 -7.16
CA MET A 215 12.55 -14.12 -8.24
C MET A 215 13.27 -14.85 -9.38
N SER A 216 13.56 -16.15 -9.25
CA SER A 216 14.15 -16.92 -10.37
C SER A 216 13.22 -17.03 -11.58
N PHE A 217 11.91 -16.92 -11.37
CA PHE A 217 10.89 -16.88 -12.43
C PHE A 217 10.69 -15.51 -13.07
N TYR A 218 11.38 -14.48 -12.56
CA TYR A 218 11.29 -13.09 -13.00
C TYR A 218 12.69 -12.52 -13.30
N PRO A 219 13.46 -13.16 -14.20
CA PRO A 219 14.81 -12.72 -14.48
C PRO A 219 14.83 -11.36 -15.16
N LYS A 220 15.98 -10.68 -15.07
CA LYS A 220 16.27 -9.53 -15.91
C LYS A 220 16.24 -9.91 -17.39
N ASN A 221 15.96 -8.93 -18.24
CA ASN A 221 16.16 -9.04 -19.67
C ASN A 221 17.65 -9.27 -20.00
N GLU A 222 17.92 -9.75 -21.22
CA GLU A 222 19.28 -9.99 -21.71
C GLU A 222 20.17 -8.74 -21.67
N ASP A 223 19.58 -7.54 -21.80
CA ASP A 223 20.28 -6.26 -21.72
C ASP A 223 20.49 -5.77 -20.26
N GLY A 224 20.12 -6.58 -19.27
CA GLY A 224 20.28 -6.29 -17.84
C GLY A 224 19.18 -5.41 -17.24
N THR A 225 18.17 -5.02 -18.02
CA THR A 225 17.00 -4.28 -17.53
C THR A 225 16.04 -5.17 -16.75
N TYR A 226 15.28 -4.59 -15.82
CA TYR A 226 14.21 -5.28 -15.08
C TYR A 226 12.95 -5.35 -15.93
N THR A 227 12.21 -6.46 -15.82
CA THR A 227 10.88 -6.63 -16.42
C THR A 227 9.81 -5.94 -15.57
N LYS A 228 8.65 -5.69 -16.18
CA LYS A 228 7.48 -5.14 -15.46
C LYS A 228 7.02 -6.07 -14.33
N GLU A 229 7.12 -7.39 -14.53
CA GLU A 229 6.81 -8.43 -13.56
C GLU A 229 7.77 -8.38 -12.37
N ALA A 230 9.07 -8.16 -12.59
CA ALA A 230 10.04 -8.02 -11.51
C ALA A 230 9.74 -6.79 -10.63
N LEU A 231 9.36 -5.67 -11.24
CA LEU A 231 8.87 -4.48 -10.52
C LEU A 231 7.56 -4.79 -9.78
N PHE A 232 6.64 -5.53 -10.40
CA PHE A 232 5.38 -5.92 -9.76
C PHE A 232 5.59 -6.84 -8.55
N MET A 233 6.57 -7.76 -8.58
CA MET A 233 6.92 -8.57 -7.41
C MET A 233 7.47 -7.72 -6.26
N SER A 234 8.26 -6.69 -6.59
CA SER A 234 8.74 -5.72 -5.59
C SER A 234 7.59 -4.92 -4.99
N PHE A 235 6.65 -4.48 -5.82
CA PHE A 235 5.42 -3.84 -5.38
C PHE A 235 4.61 -4.76 -4.45
N LEU A 236 4.31 -6.01 -4.85
CA LEU A 236 3.59 -6.97 -4.02
C LEU A 236 4.27 -7.20 -2.66
N LYS A 237 5.61 -7.25 -2.65
CA LYS A 237 6.39 -7.35 -1.42
C LYS A 237 6.22 -6.15 -0.50
N SER A 238 6.22 -4.94 -1.05
CA SER A 238 5.96 -3.72 -0.25
C SER A 238 4.58 -3.74 0.41
N GLN A 239 3.62 -4.44 -0.20
CA GLN A 239 2.27 -4.64 0.31
C GLN A 239 2.13 -5.89 1.20
N GLY A 240 3.23 -6.62 1.46
CA GLY A 240 3.26 -7.81 2.30
C GLY A 240 2.61 -9.05 1.69
N GLY A 241 2.27 -9.04 0.40
CA GLY A 241 1.63 -10.17 -0.29
C GLY A 241 0.36 -10.67 0.39
N GLN A 242 -0.48 -9.76 0.89
CA GLN A 242 -1.72 -10.12 1.60
C GLN A 242 -2.91 -10.24 0.64
N PRO A 243 -3.96 -10.99 0.97
CA PRO A 243 -5.21 -10.97 0.23
C PRO A 243 -5.86 -9.58 0.32
N VAL A 244 -6.70 -9.27 -0.65
CA VAL A 244 -7.54 -8.08 -0.64
C VAL A 244 -9.01 -8.45 -0.49
N GLU A 245 -9.82 -7.47 -0.13
CA GLU A 245 -11.26 -7.64 0.00
C GLU A 245 -11.88 -8.02 -1.36
N SER A 246 -12.59 -9.15 -1.35
CA SER A 246 -13.40 -9.63 -2.46
C SER A 246 -14.63 -10.35 -1.89
N PRO A 247 -15.81 -10.24 -2.53
CA PRO A 247 -16.99 -11.06 -2.20
C PRO A 247 -16.72 -12.57 -2.26
N LYS A 248 -15.68 -13.02 -2.98
CA LYS A 248 -15.30 -14.43 -3.07
C LYS A 248 -14.20 -14.83 -2.07
N THR A 249 -13.50 -13.88 -1.47
CA THR A 249 -12.58 -14.17 -0.35
C THR A 249 -13.43 -14.43 0.89
N THR A 250 -13.44 -15.67 1.39
CA THR A 250 -14.32 -16.11 2.46
C THR A 250 -13.53 -16.65 3.64
N LEU A 251 -14.03 -16.39 4.84
CA LEU A 251 -13.44 -16.85 6.09
C LEU A 251 -14.02 -18.21 6.46
N ASN A 252 -13.27 -18.96 7.27
CA ASN A 252 -13.83 -20.06 8.02
C ASN A 252 -15.06 -19.57 8.83
N PRO A 253 -16.20 -20.28 8.83
CA PRO A 253 -17.40 -19.82 9.53
C PRO A 253 -17.19 -19.52 11.02
N LYS A 254 -16.30 -20.23 11.72
CA LYS A 254 -15.97 -19.94 13.13
C LYS A 254 -15.21 -18.62 13.26
N VAL A 255 -14.28 -18.35 12.35
CA VAL A 255 -13.52 -17.10 12.30
C VAL A 255 -14.46 -15.94 11.99
N GLU A 256 -15.34 -16.10 11.00
CA GLU A 256 -16.33 -15.07 10.64
C GLU A 256 -17.24 -14.72 11.82
N ALA A 257 -17.75 -15.73 12.53
CA ALA A 257 -18.57 -15.52 13.72
C ALA A 257 -17.81 -14.81 14.84
N TYR A 258 -16.54 -15.20 15.07
CA TYR A 258 -15.67 -14.55 16.04
C TYR A 258 -15.40 -13.08 15.68
N ASN A 259 -14.95 -12.79 14.46
CA ASN A 259 -14.67 -11.43 14.01
C ASN A 259 -15.95 -10.56 14.00
N THR A 260 -17.10 -11.14 13.65
CA THR A 260 -18.40 -10.44 13.72
C THR A 260 -18.76 -10.05 15.16
N ALA A 261 -18.45 -10.90 16.15
CA ALA A 261 -18.66 -10.56 17.56
C ALA A 261 -17.69 -9.45 18.01
N MET A 262 -16.41 -9.55 17.63
CA MET A 262 -15.39 -8.55 17.96
C MET A 262 -15.69 -7.17 17.34
N ALA A 263 -16.14 -7.14 16.09
CA ALA A 263 -16.51 -5.90 15.40
C ALA A 263 -17.64 -5.14 16.11
N LYS A 264 -18.57 -5.83 16.77
CA LYS A 264 -19.68 -5.18 17.52
C LYS A 264 -19.22 -4.47 18.79
N GLU A 265 -18.13 -4.94 19.39
CA GLU A 265 -17.54 -4.36 20.60
C GLU A 265 -16.44 -3.32 20.28
N SER A 266 -16.17 -3.08 18.98
CA SER A 266 -15.09 -2.22 18.50
C SER A 266 -15.58 -0.81 18.18
N PHE A 267 -14.71 0.18 18.39
CA PHE A 267 -14.98 1.59 18.07
C PHE A 267 -13.90 2.13 17.12
N SER A 268 -14.29 3.00 16.19
CA SER A 268 -13.38 3.60 15.21
C SER A 268 -12.66 4.83 15.77
N THR A 269 -11.43 5.04 15.30
CA THR A 269 -10.72 6.32 15.41
C THR A 269 -11.13 7.25 14.26
N THR A 270 -11.34 8.55 14.52
CA THR A 270 -11.67 9.58 13.51
C THR A 270 -10.46 9.95 12.63
N SER A 271 -10.26 9.23 11.52
CA SER A 271 -9.38 9.63 10.41
C SER A 271 -10.22 10.09 9.20
N VAL A 272 -9.63 10.88 8.30
CA VAL A 272 -10.28 11.42 7.10
C VAL A 272 -9.39 11.24 5.87
N ASP A 273 -9.98 10.90 4.74
CA ASP A 273 -9.28 10.73 3.47
C ASP A 273 -8.82 12.07 2.88
N LEU A 274 -7.55 12.14 2.42
CA LEU A 274 -6.98 13.33 1.79
C LEU A 274 -7.84 13.82 0.62
N THR A 275 -8.38 12.91 -0.19
CA THR A 275 -9.29 13.24 -1.30
C THR A 275 -10.56 13.94 -0.85
N ASP A 276 -11.14 13.55 0.29
CA ASP A 276 -12.33 14.20 0.84
C ASP A 276 -12.02 15.61 1.36
N ILE A 277 -10.82 15.83 1.88
CA ILE A 277 -10.32 17.18 2.24
C ILE A 277 -10.13 18.02 0.97
N MET A 278 -9.43 17.48 -0.03
CA MET A 278 -9.13 18.18 -1.29
C MET A 278 -10.37 18.55 -2.10
N THR A 279 -11.42 17.73 -2.03
CA THR A 279 -12.69 17.98 -2.72
C THR A 279 -13.64 18.88 -1.93
N GLY A 280 -13.25 19.30 -0.72
CA GLY A 280 -14.08 20.11 0.17
C GLY A 280 -15.26 19.37 0.78
N LYS A 281 -15.30 18.03 0.64
CA LYS A 281 -16.30 17.17 1.29
C LYS A 281 -16.12 17.16 2.81
N VAL A 282 -14.89 17.37 3.28
CA VAL A 282 -14.57 17.56 4.69
C VAL A 282 -13.85 18.88 4.91
N ASP A 283 -14.39 19.71 5.81
CA ASP A 283 -13.67 20.85 6.39
C ASP A 283 -12.71 20.34 7.47
N PHE A 284 -11.50 19.98 7.02
CA PHE A 284 -10.48 19.43 7.91
C PHE A 284 -10.05 20.40 9.01
N ALA A 285 -10.02 21.71 8.74
CA ALA A 285 -9.62 22.71 9.73
C ALA A 285 -10.59 22.73 10.91
N SER A 286 -11.89 22.71 10.63
CA SER A 286 -12.93 22.63 11.66
C SER A 286 -12.90 21.31 12.42
N LEU A 287 -12.68 20.18 11.73
CA LEU A 287 -12.54 18.87 12.37
C LEU A 287 -11.33 18.81 13.30
N LEU A 288 -10.17 19.28 12.84
CA LEU A 288 -8.93 19.30 13.60
C LEU A 288 -9.09 20.13 14.87
N LYS A 289 -9.72 21.30 14.75
CA LYS A 289 -10.06 22.16 15.90
C LYS A 289 -10.98 21.45 16.90
N TYR A 290 -12.00 20.76 16.41
CA TYR A 290 -12.92 19.98 17.26
C TYR A 290 -12.21 18.85 18.03
N GLU A 291 -11.28 18.13 17.38
CA GLU A 291 -10.51 17.07 18.05
C GLU A 291 -9.52 17.60 19.09
N LEU A 292 -8.96 18.79 18.86
CA LEU A 292 -8.13 19.51 19.83
C LEU A 292 -8.93 19.94 21.06
N ASP A 293 -10.13 20.48 20.87
CA ASP A 293 -11.01 20.90 21.97
C ASP A 293 -11.39 19.74 22.90
N ARG A 294 -11.48 18.51 22.36
CA ARG A 294 -11.75 17.28 23.13
C ARG A 294 -10.48 16.60 23.66
N GLY A 295 -9.31 17.14 23.35
CA GLY A 295 -8.01 16.67 23.84
C GLY A 295 -7.45 15.43 23.15
N ARG A 296 -8.00 15.03 21.99
CA ARG A 296 -7.59 13.80 21.28
C ARG A 296 -6.15 13.87 20.75
N ILE A 297 -5.76 15.03 20.22
CA ILE A 297 -4.43 15.31 19.68
C ILE A 297 -3.71 16.38 20.50
N ALA A 298 -3.96 16.38 21.80
CA ALA A 298 -3.43 17.37 22.73
C ALA A 298 -1.90 17.25 22.91
N GLY A 299 -1.34 16.04 22.73
CA GLY A 299 0.10 15.82 22.80
C GLY A 299 0.82 16.46 21.62
N GLU A 300 0.27 16.34 20.41
CA GLU A 300 0.79 16.95 19.19
C GLU A 300 0.80 18.48 19.30
N LEU A 301 -0.28 19.08 19.81
CA LEU A 301 -0.32 20.51 20.10
C LEU A 301 0.67 20.92 21.20
N TYR A 302 0.81 20.12 22.26
CA TYR A 302 1.80 20.39 23.32
C TYR A 302 3.23 20.44 22.76
N MET A 303 3.58 19.48 21.89
CA MET A 303 4.88 19.45 21.23
C MET A 303 5.08 20.65 20.30
N TYR A 304 4.05 21.02 19.53
CA TYR A 304 4.07 22.21 18.68
C TYR A 304 4.35 23.50 19.48
N GLU A 305 3.70 23.71 20.63
CA GLU A 305 3.95 24.88 21.51
C GLU A 305 5.40 24.93 22.03
N LYS A 306 6.07 23.78 22.10
CA LYS A 306 7.46 23.65 22.52
C LYS A 306 8.45 23.66 21.34
N GLY A 307 7.97 23.81 20.11
CA GLY A 307 8.79 23.76 18.90
C GLY A 307 9.38 22.39 18.61
N MET A 308 8.72 21.31 19.05
CA MET A 308 9.11 19.92 18.81
C MET A 308 8.13 19.24 17.85
N SER A 309 8.61 18.32 17.02
CA SER A 309 7.75 17.47 16.19
C SER A 309 7.47 16.11 16.86
N PRO A 310 6.33 15.46 16.56
CA PRO A 310 6.01 14.11 17.06
C PRO A 310 7.10 13.09 16.72
N LYS A 311 7.76 13.22 15.57
CA LYS A 311 8.87 12.34 15.19
C LYS A 311 10.08 12.47 16.10
N GLN A 312 10.41 13.69 16.54
CA GLN A 312 11.47 13.92 17.52
C GLN A 312 11.14 13.31 18.89
N ALA A 313 9.85 13.07 19.18
CA ALA A 313 9.38 12.46 20.42
C ALA A 313 9.35 10.92 20.40
N LEU A 314 9.53 10.28 19.24
CA LEU A 314 9.51 8.81 19.13
C LEU A 314 10.58 8.17 20.03
N GLY A 315 10.15 7.29 20.93
CA GLY A 315 11.03 6.62 21.89
C GLY A 315 11.47 7.48 23.08
N ASN A 316 11.04 8.75 23.16
CA ASN A 316 11.33 9.62 24.30
C ASN A 316 10.29 9.44 25.42
N TRP A 317 10.49 8.39 26.22
CA TRP A 317 9.61 8.07 27.35
C TRP A 317 9.48 9.20 28.37
N ALA A 318 10.52 10.03 28.55
CA ALA A 318 10.48 11.15 29.50
C ALA A 318 9.51 12.24 29.02
N LEU A 319 9.51 12.54 27.73
CA LEU A 319 8.57 13.49 27.12
C LEU A 319 7.14 12.96 27.12
N ASP A 320 6.93 11.66 26.85
CA ASP A 320 5.60 11.05 26.97
C ASP A 320 5.04 11.16 28.39
N VAL A 321 5.89 10.92 29.41
CA VAL A 321 5.53 11.14 30.82
C VAL A 321 5.24 12.61 31.11
N GLU A 322 6.04 13.54 30.61
CA GLU A 322 5.83 14.99 30.77
C GLU A 322 4.48 15.43 30.19
N ILE A 323 4.17 15.03 28.95
CA ILE A 323 2.91 15.36 28.28
C ILE A 323 1.73 14.77 29.07
N LYS A 324 1.81 13.49 29.46
CA LYS A 324 0.77 12.83 30.27
C LYS A 324 0.56 13.53 31.61
N GLN A 325 1.63 13.95 32.27
CA GLN A 325 1.56 14.70 33.52
C GLN A 325 0.97 16.10 33.32
N ALA A 326 1.37 16.82 32.27
CA ALA A 326 0.80 18.12 31.95
C ALA A 326 -0.72 18.04 31.71
N LEU A 327 -1.16 17.05 30.92
CA LEU A 327 -2.57 16.79 30.66
C LEU A 327 -3.34 16.40 31.94
N ALA A 328 -2.77 15.53 32.77
CA ALA A 328 -3.35 15.14 34.06
C ALA A 328 -3.45 16.33 35.04
N ASN A 329 -2.52 17.28 34.96
CA ASN A 329 -2.52 18.51 35.76
C ASN A 329 -3.43 19.60 35.18
N GLY A 330 -4.25 19.29 34.19
CA GLY A 330 -5.25 20.20 33.63
C GLY A 330 -4.70 21.19 32.60
N TRP A 331 -3.51 20.93 32.02
CA TRP A 331 -3.06 21.70 30.86
C TRP A 331 -4.10 21.62 29.74
N LYS A 332 -4.42 22.78 29.19
CA LYS A 332 -5.26 22.95 28.00
C LYS A 332 -4.64 24.05 27.16
N ALA A 333 -4.57 23.83 25.86
CA ALA A 333 -4.08 24.85 24.95
C ALA A 333 -5.02 26.06 24.92
N SER A 334 -4.44 27.24 24.65
CA SER A 334 -5.22 28.46 24.43
C SER A 334 -5.94 28.40 23.09
N SER A 335 -7.03 29.16 22.95
CA SER A 335 -7.72 29.32 21.67
C SER A 335 -6.78 29.85 20.58
N GLU A 336 -5.86 30.75 20.95
CA GLU A 336 -4.82 31.28 20.07
C GLU A 336 -3.85 30.18 19.61
N SER A 337 -3.39 29.33 20.53
CA SER A 337 -2.51 28.20 20.22
C SER A 337 -3.17 27.22 19.25
N ILE A 338 -4.43 26.87 19.51
CA ILE A 338 -5.21 25.98 18.65
C ILE A 338 -5.35 26.58 17.25
N ASN A 339 -5.74 27.85 17.13
CA ASN A 339 -5.89 28.50 15.84
C ASN A 339 -4.54 28.61 15.09
N SER A 340 -3.44 28.89 15.80
CA SER A 340 -2.10 28.95 15.19
C SER A 340 -1.66 27.60 14.65
N TYR A 341 -1.84 26.53 15.42
CA TYR A 341 -1.50 25.18 15.04
C TYR A 341 -2.34 24.68 13.85
N VAL A 342 -3.66 24.87 13.91
CA VAL A 342 -4.57 24.55 12.79
C VAL A 342 -4.17 25.32 11.54
N GLY A 343 -3.89 26.63 11.66
CA GLY A 343 -3.43 27.46 10.54
C GLY A 343 -2.14 26.93 9.93
N SER A 344 -1.15 26.59 10.76
CA SER A 344 0.13 26.02 10.31
C SER A 344 -0.06 24.72 9.53
N ILE A 345 -0.89 23.80 10.03
CA ILE A 345 -1.19 22.53 9.36
C ILE A 345 -1.87 22.80 8.02
N MET A 346 -2.87 23.68 7.97
CA MET A 346 -3.60 23.99 6.74
C MET A 346 -2.71 24.68 5.70
N ASP A 347 -1.85 25.61 6.11
CA ASP A 347 -0.91 26.29 5.21
C ASP A 347 0.08 25.30 4.59
N ARG A 348 0.66 24.42 5.41
CA ARG A 348 1.57 23.36 4.96
C ARG A 348 0.87 22.37 4.04
N LEU A 349 -0.35 21.97 4.37
CA LEU A 349 -1.16 21.05 3.58
C LEU A 349 -1.48 21.64 2.20
N ASN A 350 -2.00 22.87 2.16
CA ASN A 350 -2.34 23.55 0.91
C ASN A 350 -1.10 23.78 0.04
N ASN A 351 0.02 24.17 0.65
CA ASN A 351 1.28 24.37 -0.05
C ASN A 351 1.79 23.07 -0.69
N LEU A 352 1.76 21.97 0.06
CA LEU A 352 2.20 20.66 -0.41
C LEU A 352 1.30 20.09 -1.50
N ILE A 353 -0.03 20.13 -1.31
CA ILE A 353 -0.99 19.64 -2.31
C ILE A 353 -0.87 20.42 -3.61
N GLY A 354 -0.70 21.74 -3.52
CA GLY A 354 -0.52 22.60 -4.70
C GLY A 354 0.69 22.24 -5.56
N GLN A 355 1.66 21.48 -5.03
CA GLN A 355 2.87 21.06 -5.73
C GLN A 355 2.88 19.60 -6.17
N THR A 356 2.06 18.75 -5.54
CA THR A 356 2.22 17.28 -5.60
C THR A 356 1.01 16.57 -6.20
N ARG A 357 -0.12 17.24 -6.36
CA ARG A 357 -1.34 16.65 -6.88
C ARG A 357 -1.17 16.28 -8.36
N VAL A 358 -1.74 15.12 -8.74
CA VAL A 358 -1.75 14.60 -10.11
C VAL A 358 -3.14 14.56 -10.73
#